data_AF-A0A919T0H0-F1
#
_entry.id   AF-A0A919T0H0-F1
#
_cell.length_a   1.000
_cell.length_b   1.000
_cell.length_c   1.000
_cell.angle_alpha   90.00
_cell.angle_beta   90.00
_cell.angle_gamma   90.00
#
_symmetry.space_group_name_H-M   'P 1'
#
loop_
_entity.id
_entity.type
_entity.pdbx_description
1 polymer ?
#
loop_
_entity_poly.entity_id
_entity_poly.type
_entity_poly.pdbx_seq_one_letter_code
_entity_poly.pdbx_strand_id
1 'polypeptide(L)'
;MPTPKIKTWLVDETGDHALIEGADERDQLLARGWAEASEPTGTQFLWASHEGVEKPARFNALAFPDWAARGWTPSGPPADSDLAVTAVDAANGEPRG
;
A
#
# COMPACT_ATOMS: atom_id res chain seq x y z
N MET A 1 -21.45 17.18 -8.13
CA MET A 1 -21.38 15.71 -7.97
C MET A 1 -20.01 15.40 -7.38
N PRO A 2 -19.88 14.64 -6.28
CA PRO A 2 -18.57 14.21 -5.83
C PRO A 2 -17.97 13.30 -6.92
N THR A 3 -16.78 13.65 -7.41
CA THR A 3 -16.04 12.80 -8.35
C THR A 3 -15.72 11.49 -7.64
N PRO A 4 -15.99 10.31 -8.24
CA PRO A 4 -15.59 9.05 -7.63
C PRO A 4 -14.08 9.07 -7.38
N LYS A 5 -13.66 8.82 -6.14
CA LYS A 5 -12.23 8.67 -5.83
C LYS A 5 -11.73 7.42 -6.54
N ILE A 6 -10.70 7.58 -7.36
CA ILE A 6 -10.03 6.46 -8.02
C ILE A 6 -9.39 5.62 -6.93
N LYS A 7 -9.71 4.32 -6.92
CA LYS A 7 -9.06 3.35 -6.04
C LYS A 7 -7.94 2.67 -6.81
N THR A 8 -6.74 2.68 -6.26
CA THR A 8 -5.56 2.08 -6.88
C THR A 8 -4.92 1.10 -5.90
N TRP A 9 -4.68 -0.12 -6.38
CA TRP A 9 -3.88 -1.09 -5.64
C TRP A 9 -2.41 -0.77 -5.83
N LEU A 10 -1.68 -0.64 -4.73
CA LEU A 10 -0.24 -0.53 -4.72
C LEU A 10 0.37 -1.73 -3.98
N VAL A 11 1.61 -2.08 -4.33
CA VAL A 11 2.42 -3.09 -3.63
C VAL A 11 3.77 -2.50 -3.22
N ASP A 12 4.24 -2.86 -2.03
CA ASP A 12 5.58 -2.50 -1.56
C ASP A 12 6.64 -3.55 -1.94
N GLU A 13 7.90 -3.29 -1.58
CA GLU A 13 9.02 -4.21 -1.83
C GLU A 13 8.91 -5.55 -1.09
N THR A 14 8.07 -5.62 -0.04
CA THR A 14 7.82 -6.83 0.75
C THR A 14 6.67 -7.68 0.20
N GLY A 15 5.95 -7.17 -0.81
CA GLY A 15 4.80 -7.82 -1.41
C GLY A 15 3.46 -7.53 -0.71
N ASP A 16 3.42 -6.56 0.20
CA ASP A 16 2.20 -6.16 0.89
C ASP A 16 1.42 -5.16 0.05
N HIS A 17 0.12 -5.44 -0.12
CA HIS A 17 -0.76 -4.65 -0.96
C HIS A 17 -1.57 -3.65 -0.13
N ALA A 18 -1.80 -2.47 -0.69
CA ALA A 18 -2.62 -1.44 -0.09
C ALA A 18 -3.62 -0.90 -1.10
N LEU A 19 -4.84 -0.60 -0.65
CA LEU A 19 -5.86 0.04 -1.47
C LEU A 19 -5.91 1.53 -1.14
N ILE A 20 -5.51 2.36 -2.10
CA ILE A 20 -5.37 3.80 -1.94
C ILE A 20 -6.53 4.53 -2.60
N GLU A 21 -7.13 5.49 -1.89
CA GLU A 21 -8.25 6.29 -2.39
C GLU A 21 -7.81 7.72 -2.71
N GLY A 22 -7.43 7.97 -3.96
CA GLY A 22 -7.05 9.29 -4.45
C GLY A 22 -5.63 9.36 -5.00
N ALA A 23 -5.41 10.32 -5.90
CA ALA A 23 -4.14 10.46 -6.60
C ALA A 23 -3.00 10.95 -5.69
N ASP A 24 -3.27 11.87 -4.75
CA ASP A 24 -2.23 12.46 -3.91
C ASP A 24 -1.51 11.42 -3.02
N GLU A 25 -2.28 10.55 -2.35
CA GLU A 25 -1.72 9.49 -1.51
C GLU A 25 -1.00 8.43 -2.35
N ARG A 26 -1.58 8.08 -3.51
CA ARG A 26 -0.95 7.16 -4.46
C ARG A 26 0.41 7.68 -4.89
N ASP A 27 0.48 8.94 -5.33
CA ASP A 27 1.71 9.54 -5.84
C ASP A 27 2.79 9.66 -4.75
N GLN A 28 2.39 9.91 -3.50
CA GLN A 28 3.30 9.88 -2.35
C GLN A 28 3.89 8.49 -2.11
N LEU A 29 3.08 7.43 -2.21
CA LEU A 29 3.55 6.05 -2.03
C LEU A 29 4.41 5.59 -3.19
N LEU A 30 4.08 5.95 -4.43
CA LEU A 30 4.91 5.70 -5.61
C LEU A 30 6.29 6.36 -5.45
N ALA A 31 6.35 7.60 -4.95
CA ALA A 31 7.61 8.28 -4.65
C ALA A 31 8.42 7.60 -3.52
N ARG A 32 7.79 6.76 -2.70
CA ARG A 32 8.41 5.97 -1.61
C ARG A 32 8.77 4.54 -2.05
N GLY A 33 8.68 4.22 -3.33
CA GLY A 33 9.08 2.90 -3.86
C GLY A 33 7.96 1.86 -3.94
N TRP A 34 6.71 2.25 -3.68
CA TRP A 34 5.57 1.40 -4.02
C TRP A 34 5.37 1.36 -5.54
N ALA A 35 4.77 0.29 -6.03
CA ALA A 35 4.41 0.13 -7.43
C ALA A 35 2.91 -0.09 -7.58
N GLU A 36 2.34 0.35 -8.71
CA GLU A 36 0.97 -0.02 -9.07
C GLU A 36 0.87 -1.53 -9.25
N ALA A 37 -0.20 -2.11 -8.71
CA ALA A 37 -0.44 -3.54 -8.69
C ALA A 37 -1.88 -3.87 -9.07
N SER A 38 -2.14 -5.15 -9.28
CA SER A 38 -3.50 -5.67 -9.34
C SER A 38 -4.01 -5.94 -7.93
N GLU A 39 -5.32 -6.19 -7.81
CA GLU A 39 -5.92 -6.66 -6.58
C GLU A 39 -5.21 -7.93 -6.08
N PRO A 40 -4.84 -8.01 -4.78
CA PRO A 40 -4.14 -9.16 -4.25
C PRO A 40 -5.01 -10.42 -4.26
N THR A 41 -4.41 -11.55 -4.62
CA THR A 41 -5.04 -12.87 -4.68
C THR A 41 -4.18 -13.93 -3.99
N GLY A 42 -4.81 -15.05 -3.62
CA GLY A 42 -4.07 -16.20 -3.10
C GLY A 42 -3.30 -15.87 -1.82
N THR A 43 -2.03 -16.25 -1.78
CA THR A 43 -1.19 -16.08 -0.59
C THR A 43 -0.65 -14.66 -0.38
N GLN A 44 -1.04 -13.70 -1.22
CA GLN A 44 -0.65 -12.30 -1.07
C GLN A 44 -1.27 -11.68 0.18
N PHE A 45 -0.65 -10.61 0.68
CA PHE A 45 -1.10 -9.91 1.87
C PHE A 45 -1.60 -8.51 1.51
N LEU A 46 -2.55 -8.01 2.29
CA LEU A 46 -3.11 -6.69 2.14
C LEU A 46 -3.33 -5.99 3.48
N TRP A 47 -3.24 -4.65 3.45
CA TRP A 47 -3.59 -3.79 4.57
C TRP A 47 -5.08 -3.52 4.59
N ALA A 48 -5.70 -3.63 5.77
CA ALA A 48 -7.10 -3.32 5.97
C ALA A 48 -7.32 -2.59 7.30
N SER A 49 -8.35 -1.76 7.33
CA SER A 49 -8.79 -1.00 8.50
C SER A 49 -10.17 -1.48 8.96
N HIS A 50 -10.49 -1.22 10.23
CA HIS A 50 -11.78 -1.54 10.83
C HIS A 50 -12.16 -0.46 11.84
N GLU A 51 -13.46 -0.19 11.97
CA GLU A 51 -13.96 0.77 12.97
C GLU A 51 -13.57 0.33 14.39
N GLY A 52 -12.94 1.22 15.15
CA GLY A 52 -12.48 0.91 16.51
C GLY A 52 -11.12 0.21 16.58
N VAL A 53 -10.44 0.00 15.44
CA VAL A 53 -9.02 -0.36 15.40
C VAL A 53 -8.21 0.87 14.98
N GLU A 54 -7.26 1.27 15.82
CA GLU A 54 -6.51 2.52 15.61
C GLU A 54 -5.59 2.48 14.38
N LYS A 55 -5.03 1.31 14.07
CA LYS A 55 -4.06 1.14 12.97
C LYS A 55 -4.52 0.07 11.98
N PRO A 56 -4.21 0.23 10.68
CA PRO A 56 -4.41 -0.83 9.71
C PRO A 56 -3.71 -2.13 10.14
N ALA A 57 -4.32 -3.26 9.86
CA ALA A 57 -3.76 -4.58 10.09
C ALA A 57 -3.54 -5.33 8.77
N ARG A 58 -2.59 -6.25 8.78
CA ARG A 58 -2.19 -7.05 7.62
C ARG A 58 -2.96 -8.36 7.59
N PHE A 59 -3.57 -8.68 6.45
CA PHE A 59 -4.34 -9.90 6.25
C PHE A 59 -3.89 -10.65 5.01
N ASN A 60 -4.02 -11.97 5.03
CA ASN A 60 -3.89 -12.78 3.82
C ASN A 60 -5.12 -12.60 2.93
N ALA A 61 -4.93 -12.41 1.62
CA ALA A 61 -6.00 -12.16 0.67
C ALA A 61 -7.04 -13.30 0.61
N LEU A 62 -6.62 -14.56 0.75
CA LEU A 62 -7.57 -15.69 0.82
C LEU A 62 -8.48 -15.64 2.05
N ALA A 63 -7.97 -15.14 3.18
CA ALA A 63 -8.74 -15.05 4.41
C ALA A 63 -9.53 -13.74 4.52
N PHE A 64 -9.23 -12.75 3.69
CA PHE A 64 -9.81 -11.42 3.78
C PHE A 64 -11.34 -11.40 3.63
N PRO A 65 -11.99 -12.21 2.77
CA PRO A 65 -13.46 -12.23 2.68
C PRO A 65 -14.16 -12.50 4.03
N ASP A 66 -13.58 -13.35 4.88
CA ASP A 66 -14.14 -13.65 6.21
C ASP A 66 -14.00 -12.45 7.17
N TRP A 67 -12.94 -11.65 7.03
CA TRP A 67 -12.74 -10.43 7.79
C TRP A 67 -13.57 -9.26 7.26
N ALA A 68 -13.75 -9.20 5.93
CA ALA A 68 -14.63 -8.22 5.29
C ALA A 68 -16.08 -8.40 5.76
N ALA A 69 -16.55 -9.65 5.91
CA ALA A 69 -17.85 -9.97 6.51
C ALA A 69 -17.99 -9.50 7.97
N ARG A 70 -16.87 -9.20 8.65
CA ARG A 70 -16.83 -8.68 10.03
C ARG A 70 -16.63 -7.17 10.09
N GLY A 71 -16.63 -6.48 8.95
CA GLY A 71 -16.50 -5.02 8.87
C GLY A 71 -15.12 -4.49 8.51
N TRP A 72 -14.14 -5.36 8.19
CA TRP A 72 -12.83 -4.90 7.73
C TRP A 72 -12.89 -4.44 6.28
N THR A 73 -12.15 -3.39 5.94
CA THR A 73 -12.10 -2.83 4.59
C THR A 73 -10.65 -2.65 4.15
N PRO A 74 -10.28 -3.00 2.90
CA PRO A 74 -8.93 -2.73 2.42
C PRO A 74 -8.60 -1.24 2.54
N SER A 75 -7.36 -0.94 2.91
CA SER A 75 -6.91 0.43 3.18
C SER A 75 -5.45 0.64 2.78
N GLY A 76 -4.99 1.88 2.93
CA GLY A 76 -3.57 2.23 2.93
C GLY A 76 -2.77 1.51 4.03
N PRO A 77 -1.43 1.50 3.92
CA PRO A 77 -0.56 1.04 4.99
C PRO A 77 -0.67 1.95 6.23
N PRO A 78 -0.17 1.53 7.40
CA PRO A 78 -0.01 2.41 8.55
C PRO A 78 0.81 3.66 8.17
N ALA A 79 0.43 4.83 8.70
CA ALA A 79 1.16 6.08 8.45
C ALA A 79 2.63 6.02 8.93
N ASP A 80 2.87 5.24 10.00
CA ASP A 80 4.21 4.99 10.58
C ASP A 80 4.92 3.78 9.97
N SER A 81 4.39 3.17 8.89
CA SER A 81 5.18 2.18 8.18
C SER A 81 6.40 2.91 7.64
N ASP A 82 7.53 2.71 8.33
CA ASP A 82 8.88 3.07 7.95
C ASP A 82 9.19 2.28 6.67
N LEU A 83 8.58 2.75 5.58
CA LEU A 83 8.91 2.39 4.22
C LEU A 83 10.28 3.01 4.02
N ALA A 84 11.29 2.23 4.40
CA ALA A 84 12.67 2.61 4.25
C ALA A 84 12.82 3.06 2.81
N VAL A 85 12.97 4.37 2.63
CA VAL A 85 13.46 4.95 1.39
C VAL A 85 14.88 4.45 1.30
N THR A 86 15.06 3.22 0.80
CA THR A 86 16.30 2.81 0.19
C THR A 86 16.34 3.54 -1.16
N ALA A 87 16.45 4.87 -1.08
CA ALA A 87 17.17 5.61 -2.09
C ALA A 87 18.56 4.98 -2.06
N VAL A 88 18.74 3.95 -2.90
CA VAL A 88 20.05 3.66 -3.42
C VAL A 88 20.48 4.97 -4.03
N ASP A 89 21.36 5.64 -3.31
CA ASP A 89 22.17 6.73 -3.79
C ASP A 89 22.94 6.20 -5.01
N ALA A 90 22.26 6.20 -6.17
CA ALA A 90 22.83 5.97 -7.48
C ALA A 90 23.38 7.30 -8.02
N ALA A 91 23.86 8.17 -7.13
CA ALA A 91 24.50 9.42 -7.44
C ALA A 91 25.96 9.41 -6.94
N ASN A 92 26.73 8.41 -7.36
CA ASN A 92 28.17 8.59 -7.56
C ASN A 92 28.55 8.17 -8.98
N GLY A 93 27.90 8.84 -9.94
CA GLY A 93 28.59 9.21 -11.15
C GLY A 93 29.52 10.38 -10.84
N GLU A 94 30.79 10.09 -10.54
CA GLU A 94 31.86 11.05 -10.83
C GLU A 94 32.70 10.48 -11.99
N PRO A 95 32.73 11.15 -13.15
CA PRO A 95 33.77 10.94 -14.14
C PRO A 95 34.99 11.80 -13.80
N ARG A 96 36.18 11.23 -14.09
CA ARG A 96 37.50 11.85 -14.30
C ARG A 96 38.56 11.61 -13.21
N GLY A 97 39.65 11.02 -13.68
CA GLY A 97 40.96 10.85 -13.04
C GLY A 97 41.80 9.96 -13.94
#